data_AF-A0A536HTD9-F1
#
_entry.id   AF-A0A536HTD9-F1
#
_cell.length_a   1.000
_cell.length_b   1.000
_cell.length_c   1.000
_cell.angle_alpha   90.00
_cell.angle_beta   90.00
_cell.angle_gamma   90.00
#
_symmetry.space_group_name_H-M   'P 1'
#
loop_
_entity.id
_entity.type
_entity.pdbx_description
1 polymer ?
#
loop_
_entity_poly.entity_id
_entity_poly.type
_entity_poly.pdbx_seq_one_letter_code
_entity_poly.pdbx_strand_id
1 'polypeptide(L)'
;RIAQLVGEMGKPDKVMTIVYAVGLTHHTTGGELIRSGAVLQLLLGNMGRAGGGMNAERGHANIQGNTDHAISWEILPGYLQIPAPQRKTIDEYVAAQAPKKFDPHSWNFFGTNYKKFMVSLLKGWYGDAATKANDFAFNFIPKPAQNSSWMSIYDQSLKGKMQGLILSGMTATSIGPDSNRVMQALANLKWLVVMDALPTTSSEFWHRPGADPKSIQTEVFLVPTTHWIEKDGSFVNSGRWSQWKDQVLPPEGNARHDHWILADLFQRVKQLYQSQGGKFPDPIMATTFKYRNPMKPELDEIAQEVNGFDLTTGKRMATFAALKDDGTTTAGDWIYTGSYPPSGNLMQRKLGVQDVAKNDPTGMGFFPNWAWSWPLNRRVMYNRASADLAGDPWDASRPAIKWDSVQAKWVGDVPDYPPTMKPYTQDPTSWLPFIMTGEGVGRLFSSSMADGPFPEHYEPMESPIKNPLHPTQSEDPAAFIYTGGTGNFGKVSDSFGKPDEFPYVATSYRLTEHEHYVTQHVPLLAGLQPSPFVEIPEELANQKGIKSARPGHQAAGRQHHRRQEGVPGRHPDSLGLRRRVRGE
;
A
#
# COMPACT_ATOMS: atom_id res chain seq x y z
N ARG A 1 -25.80 -23.21 6.58
CA ARG A 1 -25.11 -23.80 5.39
C ARG A 1 -23.70 -23.26 5.20
N ILE A 2 -23.49 -21.94 5.04
CA ILE A 2 -22.12 -21.36 4.86
C ILE A 2 -21.19 -21.75 6.01
N ALA A 3 -21.61 -21.53 7.27
CA ALA A 3 -20.81 -21.89 8.44
C ALA A 3 -20.40 -23.37 8.48
N GLN A 4 -21.27 -24.28 8.00
CA GLN A 4 -20.95 -25.70 7.89
C GLN A 4 -19.86 -25.96 6.85
N LEU A 5 -19.97 -25.36 5.65
CA LEU A 5 -18.96 -25.49 4.60
C LEU A 5 -17.61 -24.93 5.04
N VAL A 6 -17.61 -23.76 5.69
CA VAL A 6 -16.41 -23.14 6.25
C VAL A 6 -15.80 -24.00 7.36
N GLY A 7 -16.63 -24.53 8.27
CA GLY A 7 -16.17 -25.40 9.36
C GLY A 7 -15.50 -26.69 8.87
N GLU A 8 -15.93 -27.24 7.72
CA GLU A 8 -15.26 -28.40 7.11
C GLU A 8 -13.81 -28.09 6.70
N MET A 9 -13.47 -26.83 6.44
CA MET A 9 -12.14 -26.42 5.99
C MET A 9 -11.10 -26.44 7.11
N GLY A 10 -11.48 -26.78 8.35
CA GLY A 10 -10.56 -27.02 9.46
C GLY A 10 -9.95 -28.43 9.46
N LYS A 11 -10.36 -29.31 8.54
CA LYS A 11 -9.78 -30.65 8.42
C LYS A 11 -8.36 -30.58 7.82
N PRO A 12 -7.41 -31.43 8.25
CA PRO A 12 -6.05 -31.42 7.72
C PRO A 12 -5.97 -31.61 6.20
N ASP A 13 -6.91 -32.33 5.57
CA ASP A 13 -6.97 -32.57 4.12
C ASP A 13 -7.85 -31.56 3.35
N LYS A 14 -8.31 -30.51 4.02
CA LYS A 14 -9.08 -29.41 3.41
C LYS A 14 -8.39 -28.08 3.67
N VAL A 15 -8.66 -27.11 2.82
CA VAL A 15 -8.15 -25.75 2.95
C VAL A 15 -9.09 -24.79 2.25
N MET A 16 -9.24 -23.58 2.78
CA MET A 16 -9.88 -22.47 2.09
C MET A 16 -9.01 -21.23 2.16
N THR A 17 -9.22 -20.34 1.20
CA THR A 17 -8.65 -19.00 1.18
C THR A 17 -9.77 -17.97 1.30
N ILE A 18 -9.47 -16.84 1.93
CA ILE A 18 -10.33 -15.65 1.94
C ILE A 18 -9.72 -14.65 0.97
N VAL A 19 -10.42 -14.37 -0.12
CA VAL A 19 -10.03 -13.36 -1.12
C VAL A 19 -10.81 -12.08 -0.85
N TYR A 20 -10.12 -10.97 -0.61
CA TYR A 20 -10.77 -9.70 -0.28
C TYR A 20 -9.95 -8.49 -0.74
N ALA A 21 -10.59 -7.33 -0.83
CA ALA A 21 -9.95 -6.05 -1.14
C ALA A 21 -10.68 -4.91 -0.41
N VAL A 22 -11.08 -3.86 -1.13
CA VAL A 22 -11.68 -2.63 -0.57
C VAL A 22 -12.98 -2.85 0.21
N GLY A 23 -13.70 -3.93 -0.08
CA GLY A 23 -14.97 -4.26 0.59
C GLY A 23 -14.84 -4.56 2.07
N LEU A 24 -13.64 -4.92 2.57
CA LEU A 24 -13.38 -5.05 4.01
C LEU A 24 -12.58 -3.87 4.58
N THR A 25 -11.80 -3.15 3.76
CA THR A 25 -10.85 -2.15 4.27
C THR A 25 -11.46 -0.76 4.45
N HIS A 26 -12.44 -0.36 3.62
CA HIS A 26 -12.96 1.02 3.58
C HIS A 26 -14.11 1.25 4.57
N HIS A 27 -13.86 0.90 5.84
CA HIS A 27 -14.77 1.08 6.96
C HIS A 27 -13.99 1.67 8.14
N THR A 28 -14.69 2.32 9.08
CA THR A 28 -14.09 2.72 10.37
C THR A 28 -13.53 1.52 11.12
N THR A 29 -14.19 0.36 11.02
CA THR A 29 -13.80 -0.93 11.59
C THR A 29 -13.01 -1.83 10.62
N GLY A 30 -12.46 -1.29 9.54
CA GLY A 30 -11.87 -2.11 8.47
C GLY A 30 -10.72 -3.01 8.93
N GLY A 31 -9.95 -2.54 9.92
CA GLY A 31 -8.91 -3.36 10.58
C GLY A 31 -9.49 -4.60 11.27
N GLU A 32 -10.55 -4.43 12.03
CA GLU A 32 -11.20 -5.54 12.75
C GLU A 32 -11.98 -6.50 11.84
N LEU A 33 -12.56 -6.00 10.74
CA LEU A 33 -13.16 -6.87 9.72
C LEU A 33 -12.12 -7.84 9.14
N ILE A 34 -10.91 -7.36 8.84
CA ILE A 34 -9.81 -8.20 8.35
C ILE A 34 -9.32 -9.15 9.44
N ARG A 35 -9.21 -8.67 10.69
CA ARG A 35 -8.85 -9.49 11.85
C ARG A 35 -9.81 -10.66 12.04
N SER A 36 -11.12 -10.48 11.84
CA SER A 36 -12.10 -11.56 11.94
C SER A 36 -11.79 -12.71 10.96
N GLY A 37 -11.45 -12.39 9.71
CA GLY A 37 -11.01 -13.38 8.72
C GLY A 37 -9.69 -14.05 9.07
N ALA A 38 -8.72 -13.28 9.58
CA ALA A 38 -7.43 -13.82 10.00
C ALA A 38 -7.56 -14.77 11.20
N VAL A 39 -8.39 -14.42 12.19
CA VAL A 39 -8.73 -15.27 13.34
C VAL A 39 -9.38 -16.57 12.85
N LEU A 40 -10.35 -16.49 11.94
CA LEU A 40 -10.99 -17.67 11.36
C LEU A 40 -9.97 -18.57 10.65
N GLN A 41 -9.08 -18.02 9.83
CA GLN A 41 -8.05 -18.80 9.12
C GLN A 41 -7.03 -19.44 10.06
N LEU A 42 -6.71 -18.81 11.19
CA LEU A 42 -5.88 -19.40 12.24
C LEU A 42 -6.59 -20.56 12.93
N LEU A 43 -7.87 -20.40 13.31
CA LEU A 43 -8.68 -21.45 13.92
C LEU A 43 -8.85 -22.67 13.01
N LEU A 44 -8.97 -22.45 11.71
CA LEU A 44 -9.07 -23.52 10.70
C LEU A 44 -7.71 -24.10 10.29
N GLY A 45 -6.58 -23.55 10.75
CA GLY A 45 -5.25 -24.01 10.37
C GLY A 45 -4.92 -23.80 8.88
N ASN A 46 -5.49 -22.77 8.24
CA ASN A 46 -5.34 -22.51 6.80
C ASN A 46 -4.15 -21.60 6.45
N MET A 47 -3.51 -20.98 7.44
CA MET A 47 -2.36 -20.09 7.22
C MET A 47 -1.11 -20.87 6.80
N GLY A 48 -0.38 -20.38 5.80
CA GLY A 48 0.85 -21.00 5.30
C GLY A 48 0.66 -22.19 4.36
N ARG A 49 -0.58 -22.67 4.17
CA ARG A 49 -0.90 -23.82 3.32
C ARG A 49 -1.14 -23.39 1.87
N ALA A 50 -0.72 -24.24 0.91
CA ALA A 50 -1.05 -24.04 -0.49
C ALA A 50 -2.58 -24.09 -0.71
N GLY A 51 -3.15 -23.08 -1.36
CA GLY A 51 -4.60 -22.90 -1.51
C GLY A 51 -5.31 -22.26 -0.31
N GLY A 52 -4.58 -21.91 0.75
CA GLY A 52 -5.11 -21.29 1.96
C GLY A 52 -4.87 -19.79 2.09
N GLY A 53 -4.73 -19.33 3.33
CA GLY A 53 -4.30 -17.95 3.65
C GLY A 53 -5.38 -16.86 3.52
N MET A 54 -4.91 -15.62 3.68
CA MET A 54 -5.68 -14.39 3.51
C MET A 54 -5.16 -13.68 2.26
N ASN A 55 -5.82 -13.89 1.12
CA ASN A 55 -5.46 -13.28 -0.16
C ASN A 55 -6.04 -11.88 -0.23
N ALA A 56 -5.29 -10.94 0.34
CA ALA A 56 -5.63 -9.53 0.40
C ALA A 56 -5.26 -8.85 -0.93
N GLU A 57 -6.16 -8.90 -1.91
CA GLU A 57 -5.89 -8.46 -3.27
C GLU A 57 -5.56 -6.97 -3.34
N ARG A 58 -4.37 -6.71 -3.88
CA ARG A 58 -3.85 -5.35 -4.06
C ARG A 58 -4.51 -4.68 -5.27
N GLY A 59 -4.68 -3.36 -5.18
CA GLY A 59 -5.34 -2.55 -6.22
C GLY A 59 -4.42 -2.26 -7.42
N HIS A 60 -3.81 -1.06 -7.45
CA HIS A 60 -2.92 -0.69 -8.55
C HIS A 60 -1.75 -1.66 -8.72
N ALA A 61 -1.26 -1.80 -9.95
CA ALA A 61 -0.25 -2.78 -10.36
C ALA A 61 1.03 -2.79 -9.50
N ASN A 62 1.41 -1.65 -8.90
CA ASN A 62 2.58 -1.52 -8.03
C ASN A 62 2.25 -0.96 -6.63
N ILE A 63 1.00 -1.03 -6.16
CA ILE A 63 0.70 -0.49 -4.82
C ILE A 63 1.47 -1.25 -3.73
N GLN A 64 1.75 -2.54 -3.95
CA GLN A 64 2.61 -3.33 -3.06
C GLN A 64 4.01 -2.72 -2.99
N GLY A 65 4.67 -2.50 -4.13
CA GLY A 65 6.01 -1.87 -4.18
C GLY A 65 6.03 -0.44 -3.63
N ASN A 66 4.97 0.35 -3.89
CA ASN A 66 4.84 1.68 -3.31
C ASN A 66 4.76 1.64 -1.77
N THR A 67 4.02 0.69 -1.20
CA THR A 67 3.98 0.48 0.25
C THR A 67 5.31 -0.02 0.78
N ASP A 68 5.94 -0.98 0.10
CA ASP A 68 7.24 -1.54 0.51
C ASP A 68 8.31 -0.45 0.61
N HIS A 69 8.38 0.42 -0.40
CA HIS A 69 9.30 1.56 -0.49
C HIS A 69 8.81 2.82 0.24
N ALA A 70 7.79 2.67 1.10
CA ALA A 70 7.31 3.70 2.01
C ALA A 70 6.89 5.02 1.35
N ILE A 71 6.09 4.94 0.29
CA ILE A 71 5.24 6.07 -0.14
C ILE A 71 4.03 6.17 0.81
N SER A 72 4.31 6.26 2.11
CA SER A 72 3.37 6.41 3.22
C SER A 72 4.03 7.23 4.33
N TRP A 73 3.25 7.86 5.21
CA TRP A 73 3.77 8.84 6.18
C TRP A 73 4.34 8.20 7.46
N GLU A 74 3.88 6.99 7.77
CA GLU A 74 4.12 6.29 9.03
C GLU A 74 5.27 5.28 8.98
N ILE A 75 5.83 5.02 7.80
CA ILE A 75 6.91 4.05 7.60
C ILE A 75 8.06 4.62 6.77
N LEU A 76 9.19 3.92 6.81
CA LEU A 76 10.37 4.00 5.96
C LEU A 76 10.50 2.67 5.19
N PRO A 77 11.33 2.61 4.12
CA PRO A 77 11.45 1.42 3.29
C PRO A 77 11.67 0.13 4.09
N GLY A 78 11.01 -0.95 3.66
CA GLY A 78 11.05 -2.22 4.36
C GLY A 78 10.26 -2.23 5.67
N TYR A 79 9.19 -1.43 5.75
CA TYR A 79 8.27 -1.38 6.89
C TYR A 79 8.92 -0.98 8.24
N LEU A 80 10.05 -0.27 8.19
CA LEU A 80 10.61 0.38 9.37
C LEU A 80 9.65 1.51 9.79
N GLN A 81 9.34 1.66 11.07
CA GLN A 81 8.42 2.73 11.51
C GLN A 81 9.11 4.08 11.39
N ILE A 82 8.40 5.13 11.00
CA ILE A 82 8.96 6.49 11.03
C ILE A 82 9.32 6.87 12.48
N PRO A 83 10.52 7.43 12.76
CA PRO A 83 10.85 7.84 14.12
C PRO A 83 9.98 9.00 14.61
N ALA A 84 9.48 8.89 15.83
CA ALA A 84 8.78 9.99 16.50
C ALA A 84 9.77 11.08 17.00
N PRO A 85 9.37 12.35 17.15
CA PRO A 85 10.27 13.47 17.47
C PRO A 85 11.14 13.29 18.72
N GLN A 86 10.64 12.55 19.71
CA GLN A 86 11.35 12.26 20.96
C GLN A 86 12.45 11.22 20.83
N ARG A 87 12.54 10.50 19.70
CA ARG A 87 13.59 9.50 19.45
C ARG A 87 14.78 10.18 18.80
N LYS A 88 15.85 10.38 19.57
CA LYS A 88 17.03 11.14 19.16
C LYS A 88 18.17 10.24 18.68
N THR A 89 18.18 8.98 19.10
CA THR A 89 19.18 7.99 18.69
C THR A 89 18.54 6.74 18.08
N ILE A 90 19.32 6.01 17.29
CA ILE A 90 18.92 4.71 16.74
C ILE A 90 18.61 3.72 17.87
N ASP A 91 19.36 3.73 18.96
CA ASP A 91 19.10 2.81 20.08
C ASP A 91 17.76 3.12 20.78
N GLU A 92 17.45 4.40 21.03
CA GLU A 92 16.13 4.81 21.54
C GLU A 92 15.00 4.43 20.59
N TYR A 93 15.23 4.59 19.29
CA TYR A 93 14.29 4.23 18.24
C TYR A 93 14.05 2.72 18.19
N VAL A 94 15.11 1.91 18.17
CA VAL A 94 15.04 0.44 18.15
C VAL A 94 14.35 -0.07 19.41
N ALA A 95 14.71 0.43 20.59
CA ALA A 95 14.08 0.04 21.85
C ALA A 95 12.57 0.32 21.90
N ALA A 96 12.12 1.37 21.20
CA ALA A 96 10.73 1.76 21.15
C ALA A 96 9.91 1.03 20.07
N GLN A 97 10.50 0.79 18.89
CA GLN A 97 9.77 0.36 17.69
C GLN A 97 9.99 -1.09 17.30
N ALA A 98 11.15 -1.68 17.63
CA ALA A 98 11.43 -3.05 17.28
C ALA A 98 10.50 -4.00 18.06
N PRO A 99 9.85 -4.97 17.39
CA PRO A 99 9.10 -6.01 18.09
C PRO A 99 9.99 -6.71 19.13
N LYS A 100 9.46 -6.90 20.34
CA LYS A 100 10.20 -7.53 21.43
C LYS A 100 10.03 -9.04 21.38
N LYS A 101 11.08 -9.77 21.74
CA LYS A 101 11.00 -11.23 21.90
C LYS A 101 10.28 -11.53 23.23
N PHE A 102 9.18 -12.27 23.16
CA PHE A 102 8.33 -12.65 24.30
C PHE A 102 8.36 -14.14 24.60
N ASP A 103 8.71 -14.98 23.63
CA ASP A 103 8.82 -16.42 23.78
C ASP A 103 10.26 -16.89 23.47
N PRO A 104 10.87 -17.80 24.26
CA PRO A 104 12.19 -18.35 23.99
C PRO A 104 12.34 -18.98 22.60
N HIS A 105 11.28 -19.60 22.08
CA HIS A 105 11.18 -20.23 20.77
C HIS A 105 10.74 -19.27 19.67
N SER A 106 10.54 -17.99 19.95
CA SER A 106 10.35 -16.99 18.90
C SER A 106 11.70 -16.60 18.29
N TRP A 107 11.79 -16.67 16.96
CA TRP A 107 12.91 -16.08 16.25
C TRP A 107 12.89 -14.54 16.36
N ASN A 108 11.70 -13.92 16.30
CA ASN A 108 11.52 -12.47 16.26
C ASN A 108 12.47 -11.80 15.25
N PHE A 109 12.52 -12.34 14.02
CA PHE A 109 13.51 -11.98 13.02
C PHE A 109 13.56 -10.47 12.76
N PHE A 110 12.39 -9.84 12.64
CA PHE A 110 12.29 -8.41 12.39
C PHE A 110 12.85 -7.59 13.55
N GLY A 111 12.42 -7.88 14.79
CA GLY A 111 12.88 -7.15 15.97
C GLY A 111 14.38 -7.31 16.22
N THR A 112 14.91 -8.52 16.09
CA THR A 112 16.33 -8.81 16.30
C THR A 112 17.25 -8.15 15.27
N ASN A 113 16.77 -7.91 14.05
CA ASN A 113 17.57 -7.32 12.97
C ASN A 113 17.20 -5.86 12.66
N TYR A 114 16.26 -5.27 13.39
CA TYR A 114 15.71 -3.93 13.15
C TYR A 114 16.79 -2.85 13.03
N LYS A 115 17.79 -2.88 13.92
CA LYS A 115 18.92 -1.94 13.90
C LYS A 115 19.78 -2.08 12.64
N LYS A 116 20.02 -3.32 12.17
CA LYS A 116 20.80 -3.59 10.95
C LYS A 116 20.11 -3.02 9.72
N PHE A 117 18.79 -3.14 9.66
CA PHE A 117 17.98 -2.58 8.56
C PHE A 117 18.04 -1.05 8.58
N MET A 118 17.84 -0.42 9.73
CA MET A 118 17.92 1.04 9.86
C MET A 118 19.31 1.58 9.48
N VAL A 119 20.39 0.99 10.02
CA VAL A 119 21.75 1.43 9.70
C VAL A 119 22.06 1.22 8.21
N SER A 120 21.66 0.09 7.63
CA SER A 120 21.89 -0.18 6.20
C SER A 120 21.11 0.78 5.29
N LEU A 121 19.89 1.17 5.67
CA LEU A 121 19.11 2.19 4.98
C LEU A 121 19.82 3.55 5.02
N LEU A 122 20.28 3.97 6.20
CA LEU A 122 20.98 5.25 6.37
C LEU A 122 22.32 5.30 5.65
N LYS A 123 23.05 4.18 5.62
CA LYS A 123 24.26 4.05 4.79
C LYS A 123 23.94 4.15 3.30
N GLY A 124 22.78 3.63 2.86
CA GLY A 124 22.29 3.83 1.50
C GLY A 124 22.03 5.31 1.20
N TRP A 125 21.22 5.97 2.02
CA TRP A 125 20.83 7.37 1.79
C TRP A 125 21.95 8.38 1.93
N TYR A 126 22.82 8.23 2.93
CA TYR A 126 23.80 9.27 3.30
C TYR A 126 25.26 8.85 3.12
N GLY A 127 25.52 7.60 2.70
CA GLY A 127 26.86 7.15 2.34
C GLY A 127 27.90 7.45 3.42
N ASP A 128 28.96 8.15 3.05
CA ASP A 128 30.09 8.47 3.93
C ASP A 128 29.73 9.45 5.05
N ALA A 129 28.66 10.23 4.90
CA ALA A 129 28.15 11.12 5.96
C ALA A 129 27.46 10.35 7.09
N ALA A 130 26.97 9.13 6.84
CA ALA A 130 26.44 8.25 7.88
C ALA A 130 27.57 7.46 8.56
N THR A 131 28.03 7.95 9.70
CA THR A 131 29.12 7.36 10.49
C THR A 131 28.64 6.93 11.87
N LYS A 132 29.36 6.04 12.54
CA LYS A 132 29.02 5.68 13.93
C LYS A 132 29.05 6.90 14.88
N ALA A 133 29.93 7.88 14.63
CA ALA A 133 30.11 9.05 15.49
C ALA A 133 28.90 10.01 15.48
N ASN A 134 28.14 10.06 14.40
CA ASN A 134 26.91 10.86 14.28
C ASN A 134 25.65 9.99 14.21
N ASP A 135 25.71 8.78 14.77
CA ASP A 135 24.61 7.82 14.80
C ASP A 135 24.01 7.58 13.42
N PHE A 136 24.89 7.38 12.44
CA PHE A 136 24.60 7.16 11.03
C PHE A 136 23.70 8.22 10.40
N ALA A 137 23.83 9.48 10.84
CA ALA A 137 23.00 10.58 10.39
C ALA A 137 21.50 10.38 10.65
N PHE A 138 21.12 9.62 11.68
CA PHE A 138 19.72 9.40 12.07
C PHE A 138 18.93 10.70 12.34
N ASN A 139 19.64 11.76 12.75
CA ASN A 139 19.05 13.08 12.95
C ASN A 139 18.59 13.76 11.65
N PHE A 140 18.99 13.27 10.47
CA PHE A 140 18.54 13.78 9.17
C PHE A 140 17.15 13.29 8.79
N ILE A 141 16.68 12.18 9.36
CA ILE A 141 15.33 11.67 9.11
C ILE A 141 14.30 12.67 9.68
N PRO A 142 13.35 13.16 8.87
CA PRO A 142 12.24 13.98 9.37
C PRO A 142 11.36 13.16 10.31
N LYS A 143 10.98 13.74 11.45
CA LYS A 143 10.22 13.05 12.51
C LYS A 143 8.86 13.74 12.69
N PRO A 144 7.78 13.24 12.06
CA PRO A 144 6.48 13.90 12.13
C PRO A 144 5.92 13.81 13.56
N ALA A 145 5.49 14.95 14.10
CA ALA A 145 4.86 15.03 15.43
C ALA A 145 3.36 14.70 15.40
N GLN A 146 2.76 14.67 14.21
CA GLN A 146 1.31 14.52 14.01
C GLN A 146 1.04 13.65 12.78
N ASN A 147 -0.16 13.09 12.72
CA ASN A 147 -0.66 12.31 11.59
C ASN A 147 -0.55 13.14 10.30
N SER A 148 0.16 12.61 9.30
CA SER A 148 0.36 13.23 7.98
C SER A 148 -0.24 12.39 6.85
N SER A 149 -1.26 11.59 7.17
CA SER A 149 -2.02 10.80 6.20
C SER A 149 -2.76 11.67 5.19
N TRP A 150 -3.29 11.00 4.16
CA TRP A 150 -4.10 11.59 3.10
C TRP A 150 -5.12 12.62 3.60
N MET A 151 -5.97 12.24 4.56
CA MET A 151 -7.02 13.14 5.04
C MET A 151 -6.44 14.33 5.82
N SER A 152 -5.35 14.09 6.57
CA SER A 152 -4.68 15.13 7.35
C SER A 152 -4.09 16.23 6.47
N ILE A 153 -3.49 15.91 5.32
CA ILE A 153 -2.89 16.94 4.46
C ILE A 153 -3.96 17.91 3.90
N TYR A 154 -5.12 17.40 3.48
CA TYR A 154 -6.20 18.29 3.01
C TYR A 154 -6.82 19.09 4.16
N ASP A 155 -6.96 18.50 5.35
CA ASP A 155 -7.39 19.22 6.56
C ASP A 155 -6.41 20.36 6.92
N GLN A 156 -5.09 20.12 6.84
CA GLN A 156 -4.10 21.18 7.06
C GLN A 156 -4.15 22.27 5.99
N SER A 157 -4.41 21.92 4.72
CA SER A 157 -4.62 22.92 3.67
C SER A 157 -5.88 23.77 3.90
N LEU A 158 -6.98 23.16 4.32
CA LEU A 158 -8.21 23.87 4.70
C LEU A 158 -7.98 24.83 5.88
N LYS A 159 -7.03 24.51 6.77
CA LYS A 159 -6.60 25.35 7.90
C LYS A 159 -5.54 26.41 7.50
N GLY A 160 -5.16 26.50 6.23
CA GLY A 160 -4.14 27.45 5.74
C GLY A 160 -2.72 27.11 6.20
N LYS A 161 -2.46 25.87 6.63
CA LYS A 161 -1.16 25.41 7.16
C LYS A 161 -0.29 24.70 6.13
N MET A 162 -0.83 24.42 4.94
CA MET A 162 -0.07 23.86 3.82
C MET A 162 0.09 24.90 2.71
N GLN A 163 1.30 25.00 2.16
CA GLN A 163 1.60 25.93 1.07
C GLN A 163 1.56 25.27 -0.30
N GLY A 164 1.90 23.98 -0.40
CA GLY A 164 1.82 23.30 -1.66
C GLY A 164 1.83 21.79 -1.56
N LEU A 165 1.59 21.15 -2.70
CA LEU A 165 1.38 19.72 -2.83
C LEU A 165 1.95 19.23 -4.17
N ILE A 166 2.54 18.03 -4.16
CA ILE A 166 2.91 17.30 -5.37
C ILE A 166 2.01 16.07 -5.44
N LEU A 167 1.28 15.93 -6.55
CA LEU A 167 0.50 14.75 -6.89
C LEU A 167 1.23 14.03 -8.04
N SER A 168 1.76 12.84 -7.79
CA SER A 168 2.51 12.06 -8.79
C SER A 168 1.76 10.77 -9.13
N GLY A 169 1.34 10.62 -10.38
CA GLY A 169 0.56 9.47 -10.88
C GLY A 169 -0.79 9.31 -10.18
N MET A 170 -1.43 10.44 -9.84
CA MET A 170 -2.59 10.44 -8.96
C MET A 170 -3.42 11.71 -9.08
N THR A 171 -4.74 11.55 -8.95
CA THR A 171 -5.69 12.64 -8.79
C THR A 171 -6.36 12.59 -7.42
N ALA A 172 -6.41 13.71 -6.72
CA ALA A 172 -7.02 13.79 -5.40
C ALA A 172 -8.55 13.92 -5.48
N THR A 173 -9.04 14.61 -6.51
CA THR A 173 -10.41 15.12 -6.56
C THR A 173 -11.45 14.08 -6.96
N SER A 174 -11.05 12.96 -7.58
CA SER A 174 -11.97 11.88 -7.98
C SER A 174 -11.83 10.59 -7.16
N ILE A 175 -10.72 10.40 -6.43
CA ILE A 175 -10.48 9.18 -5.63
C ILE A 175 -10.58 9.42 -4.11
N GLY A 176 -10.46 10.67 -3.66
CA GLY A 176 -10.56 11.04 -2.26
C GLY A 176 -12.01 11.15 -1.77
N PRO A 177 -12.27 10.99 -0.46
CA PRO A 177 -13.59 11.26 0.11
C PRO A 177 -13.90 12.76 0.06
N ASP A 178 -15.18 13.11 -0.08
CA ASP A 178 -15.67 14.50 -0.14
C ASP A 178 -14.88 15.38 -1.13
N SER A 179 -15.03 15.07 -2.42
CA SER A 179 -14.33 15.77 -3.51
C SER A 179 -14.45 17.29 -3.47
N ASN A 180 -15.58 17.82 -2.97
CA ASN A 180 -15.79 19.26 -2.83
C ASN A 180 -14.79 19.88 -1.83
N ARG A 181 -14.58 19.23 -0.69
CA ARG A 181 -13.59 19.69 0.29
C ARG A 181 -12.18 19.53 -0.23
N VAL A 182 -11.88 18.43 -0.92
CA VAL A 182 -10.56 18.25 -1.55
C VAL A 182 -10.29 19.37 -2.55
N MET A 183 -11.24 19.71 -3.42
CA MET A 183 -11.07 20.81 -4.38
C MET A 183 -10.89 22.18 -3.70
N GLN A 184 -11.58 22.44 -2.59
CA GLN A 184 -11.35 23.66 -1.81
C GLN A 184 -9.97 23.64 -1.13
N ALA A 185 -9.56 22.49 -0.59
CA ALA A 185 -8.23 22.32 -0.01
C ALA A 185 -7.14 22.60 -1.05
N LEU A 186 -7.32 22.17 -2.30
CA LEU A 186 -6.41 22.51 -3.39
C LEU A 186 -6.42 24.03 -3.68
N ALA A 187 -7.58 24.69 -3.65
CA ALA A 187 -7.71 26.14 -3.88
C ALA A 187 -7.04 27.01 -2.81
N ASN A 188 -6.78 26.46 -1.62
CA ASN A 188 -6.09 27.15 -0.53
C ASN A 188 -4.55 27.07 -0.64
N LEU A 189 -4.02 26.24 -1.55
CA LEU A 189 -2.58 26.12 -1.74
C LEU A 189 -2.02 27.34 -2.47
N LYS A 190 -0.75 27.65 -2.23
CA LYS A 190 0.02 28.60 -3.05
C LYS A 190 0.41 27.98 -4.38
N TRP A 191 0.82 26.71 -4.37
CA TRP A 191 1.21 25.98 -5.56
C TRP A 191 0.79 24.51 -5.52
N LEU A 192 0.52 23.94 -6.69
CA LEU A 192 0.21 22.53 -6.92
C LEU A 192 1.03 22.02 -8.10
N VAL A 193 1.77 20.93 -7.90
CA VAL A 193 2.43 20.20 -8.98
C VAL A 193 1.66 18.92 -9.24
N VAL A 194 1.26 18.69 -10.49
CA VAL A 194 0.69 17.43 -10.96
C VAL A 194 1.67 16.81 -11.94
N MET A 195 2.21 15.65 -11.58
CA MET A 195 3.08 14.82 -12.40
C MET A 195 2.27 13.63 -12.90
N ASP A 196 1.86 13.64 -14.17
CA ASP A 196 1.02 12.58 -14.72
C ASP A 196 1.23 12.44 -16.24
N ALA A 197 0.93 11.26 -16.77
CA ALA A 197 0.93 11.01 -18.21
C ALA A 197 -0.36 11.53 -18.88
N LEU A 198 -1.42 11.75 -18.08
CA LEU A 198 -2.73 12.18 -18.55
C LEU A 198 -3.19 13.44 -17.80
N PRO A 199 -3.96 14.35 -18.43
CA PRO A 199 -4.66 15.39 -17.69
C PRO A 199 -5.57 14.76 -16.63
N THR A 200 -5.63 15.37 -15.45
CA THR A 200 -6.44 14.86 -14.35
C THR A 200 -7.42 15.90 -13.83
N THR A 201 -8.48 15.44 -13.16
CA THR A 201 -9.40 16.34 -12.44
C THR A 201 -8.71 17.17 -11.35
N SER A 202 -7.50 16.78 -10.92
CA SER A 202 -6.68 17.56 -10.00
C SER A 202 -5.84 18.63 -10.69
N SER A 203 -5.32 18.41 -11.90
CA SER A 203 -4.64 19.48 -12.67
C SER A 203 -5.59 20.58 -13.11
N GLU A 204 -6.88 20.26 -13.14
CA GLU A 204 -7.96 21.04 -13.71
C GLU A 204 -8.96 21.56 -12.65
N PHE A 205 -8.65 21.37 -11.36
CA PHE A 205 -9.61 21.64 -10.27
C PHE A 205 -10.11 23.09 -10.20
N TRP A 206 -9.35 24.04 -10.76
CA TRP A 206 -9.64 25.48 -10.72
C TRP A 206 -10.71 25.91 -11.71
N HIS A 207 -11.02 25.10 -12.73
CA HIS A 207 -12.14 25.34 -13.66
C HIS A 207 -13.29 24.34 -13.49
N ARG A 208 -13.38 23.73 -12.30
CA ARG A 208 -14.51 22.85 -11.92
C ARG A 208 -15.85 23.58 -12.06
N PRO A 209 -16.96 22.84 -12.26
CA PRO A 209 -18.30 23.43 -12.28
C PRO A 209 -18.59 24.28 -11.03
N GLY A 210 -19.04 25.52 -11.23
CA GLY A 210 -19.39 26.44 -10.15
C GLY A 210 -18.21 27.17 -9.49
N ALA A 211 -16.97 26.99 -9.95
CA ALA A 211 -15.85 27.82 -9.51
C ALA A 211 -15.76 29.13 -10.32
N ASP A 212 -15.30 30.19 -9.67
CA ASP A 212 -14.74 31.38 -10.34
C ASP A 212 -13.22 31.26 -10.34
N PRO A 213 -12.58 30.96 -11.50
CA PRO A 213 -11.12 30.85 -11.59
C PRO A 213 -10.38 32.08 -11.09
N LYS A 214 -10.97 33.29 -11.19
CA LYS A 214 -10.34 34.53 -10.72
C LYS A 214 -10.19 34.57 -9.20
N SER A 215 -10.99 33.79 -8.48
CA SER A 215 -10.92 33.69 -7.02
C SER A 215 -9.85 32.71 -6.52
N ILE A 216 -9.31 31.85 -7.40
CA ILE A 216 -8.36 30.79 -7.05
C ILE A 216 -6.94 31.24 -7.38
N GLN A 217 -6.10 31.38 -6.36
CA GLN A 217 -4.73 31.93 -6.49
C GLN A 217 -3.64 30.84 -6.56
N THR A 218 -4.02 29.56 -6.55
CA THR A 218 -3.08 28.45 -6.62
C THR A 218 -2.39 28.40 -7.98
N GLU A 219 -1.06 28.49 -7.98
CA GLU A 219 -0.25 28.25 -9.18
C GLU A 219 -0.17 26.75 -9.47
N VAL A 220 -0.58 26.32 -10.67
CA VAL A 220 -0.62 24.90 -11.04
C VAL A 220 0.43 24.58 -12.10
N PHE A 221 1.29 23.61 -11.80
CA PHE A 221 2.28 23.05 -12.71
C PHE A 221 1.81 21.65 -13.14
N LEU A 222 1.43 21.49 -14.41
CA LEU A 222 1.23 20.16 -15.01
C LEU A 222 2.53 19.72 -15.69
N VAL A 223 3.16 18.68 -15.15
CA VAL A 223 4.44 18.15 -15.64
C VAL A 223 4.19 16.80 -16.30
N PRO A 224 4.33 16.68 -17.64
CA PRO A 224 4.03 15.43 -18.34
C PRO A 224 5.05 14.34 -17.99
N THR A 225 4.55 13.22 -17.48
CA THR A 225 5.37 12.04 -17.17
C THR A 225 5.15 10.91 -18.17
N THR A 226 6.07 9.96 -18.22
CA THR A 226 5.94 8.78 -19.07
C THR A 226 4.90 7.79 -18.53
N HIS A 227 4.13 7.21 -19.44
CA HIS A 227 3.29 6.05 -19.20
C HIS A 227 4.11 4.77 -18.96
N TRP A 228 3.50 3.72 -18.41
CA TRP A 228 4.24 2.55 -17.93
C TRP A 228 4.97 1.76 -19.04
N ILE A 229 4.46 1.78 -20.27
CA ILE A 229 5.09 1.12 -21.44
C ILE A 229 6.29 1.87 -22.00
N GLU A 230 6.48 3.13 -21.59
CA GLU A 230 7.51 4.02 -22.13
C GLU A 230 8.79 4.03 -21.29
N LYS A 231 8.85 3.20 -20.25
CA LYS A 231 10.02 3.03 -19.38
C LYS A 231 10.23 1.55 -19.09
N ASP A 232 11.42 1.16 -18.69
CA ASP A 232 11.71 -0.15 -18.11
C ASP A 232 11.43 -0.14 -16.59
N GLY A 233 12.00 -1.08 -15.84
CA GLY A 233 11.91 -1.13 -14.38
C GLY A 233 10.99 -2.21 -13.83
N SER A 234 10.86 -2.26 -12.50
CA SER A 234 10.07 -3.27 -11.81
C SER A 234 8.73 -2.77 -11.27
N PHE A 235 7.76 -3.67 -11.18
CA PHE A 235 6.54 -3.50 -10.39
C PHE A 235 6.25 -4.77 -9.59
N VAL A 236 5.55 -4.63 -8.46
CA VAL A 236 5.33 -5.69 -7.50
C VAL A 236 3.85 -6.00 -7.41
N ASN A 237 3.47 -7.21 -7.80
CA ASN A 237 2.08 -7.64 -7.80
C ASN A 237 1.58 -8.03 -6.39
N SER A 238 0.30 -8.39 -6.30
CA SER A 238 -0.39 -8.83 -5.07
C SER A 238 0.33 -9.99 -4.35
N GLY A 239 0.94 -10.89 -5.12
CA GLY A 239 1.72 -12.02 -4.61
C GLY A 239 3.14 -11.68 -4.13
N ARG A 240 3.53 -10.39 -4.11
CA ARG A 240 4.89 -9.86 -3.82
C ARG A 240 5.93 -10.14 -4.89
N TRP A 241 5.50 -10.54 -6.10
CA TRP A 241 6.44 -10.78 -7.20
C TRP A 241 6.85 -9.46 -7.80
N SER A 242 8.12 -9.09 -7.58
CA SER A 242 8.77 -7.99 -8.28
C SER A 242 9.19 -8.46 -9.67
N GLN A 243 8.57 -7.87 -10.68
CA GLN A 243 8.69 -8.26 -12.08
C GLN A 243 9.31 -7.11 -12.88
N TRP A 244 10.41 -7.40 -13.56
CA TRP A 244 11.03 -6.44 -14.48
C TRP A 244 10.30 -6.42 -15.82
N LYS A 245 10.06 -5.22 -16.35
CA LYS A 245 9.60 -5.01 -17.72
C LYS A 245 10.62 -4.18 -18.49
N ASP A 246 10.66 -4.40 -19.79
CA ASP A 246 11.47 -3.62 -20.72
C ASP A 246 10.63 -2.46 -21.26
N GLN A 247 11.31 -1.37 -21.65
CA GLN A 247 10.69 -0.26 -22.37
C GLN A 247 10.21 -0.74 -23.75
N VAL A 248 8.97 -0.44 -24.10
CA VAL A 248 8.37 -0.83 -25.39
C VAL A 248 8.33 0.34 -26.36
N LEU A 249 8.06 1.55 -25.86
CA LEU A 249 8.01 2.78 -26.66
C LEU A 249 8.98 3.83 -26.07
N PRO A 250 9.57 4.72 -26.89
CA PRO A 250 10.21 5.91 -26.36
C PRO A 250 9.18 6.81 -25.66
N PRO A 251 9.61 7.70 -24.74
CA PRO A 251 8.72 8.74 -24.19
C PRO A 251 8.07 9.57 -25.30
N GLU A 252 6.74 9.75 -25.23
CA GLU A 252 6.03 10.57 -26.19
C GLU A 252 6.23 12.09 -25.95
N GLY A 253 6.41 12.84 -27.04
CA GLY A 253 6.57 14.29 -27.00
C GLY A 253 7.76 14.74 -26.14
N ASN A 254 7.48 15.54 -25.12
CA ASN A 254 8.47 16.02 -24.13
C ASN A 254 8.28 15.37 -22.75
N ALA A 255 7.55 14.27 -22.67
CA ALA A 255 7.36 13.55 -21.41
C ALA A 255 8.71 13.03 -20.87
N ARG A 256 8.84 13.01 -19.54
CA ARG A 256 10.04 12.51 -18.84
C ARG A 256 9.66 11.45 -17.83
N HIS A 257 10.58 10.53 -17.53
CA HIS A 257 10.36 9.61 -16.42
C HIS A 257 10.22 10.36 -15.10
N ASP A 258 9.34 9.86 -14.22
CA ASP A 258 9.02 10.49 -12.94
C ASP A 258 10.28 10.71 -12.09
N HIS A 259 11.15 9.69 -12.02
CA HIS A 259 12.39 9.73 -11.26
C HIS A 259 13.43 10.70 -11.86
N TRP A 260 13.41 10.96 -13.17
CA TRP A 260 14.25 12.00 -13.78
C TRP A 260 13.79 13.40 -13.42
N ILE A 261 12.47 13.62 -13.33
CA ILE A 261 11.90 14.91 -12.90
C ILE A 261 12.26 15.16 -11.44
N LEU A 262 12.08 14.17 -10.57
CA LEU A 262 12.41 14.29 -9.14
C LEU A 262 13.92 14.46 -8.92
N ALA A 263 14.76 13.74 -9.66
CA ALA A 263 16.22 13.90 -9.61
C ALA A 263 16.65 15.32 -10.02
N ASP A 264 16.13 15.83 -11.14
CA ASP A 264 16.40 17.19 -11.61
C ASP A 264 15.94 18.26 -10.61
N LEU A 265 14.72 18.12 -10.08
CA LEU A 265 14.21 19.00 -9.03
C LEU A 265 15.11 18.98 -7.79
N PHE A 266 15.51 17.79 -7.34
CA PHE A 266 16.40 17.64 -6.18
C PHE A 266 17.75 18.34 -6.40
N GLN A 267 18.37 18.16 -7.57
CA GLN A 267 19.66 18.81 -7.86
C GLN A 267 19.55 20.34 -7.93
N ARG A 268 18.45 20.88 -8.48
CA ARG A 268 18.18 22.33 -8.47
C ARG A 268 18.00 22.86 -7.05
N VAL A 269 17.21 22.17 -6.21
CA VAL A 269 17.05 22.55 -4.80
C VAL A 269 18.40 22.49 -4.08
N LYS A 270 19.18 21.44 -4.29
CA LYS A 270 20.54 21.30 -3.74
C LYS A 270 21.43 22.49 -4.15
N GLN A 271 21.42 22.87 -5.43
CA GLN A 271 22.17 24.03 -5.92
C GLN A 271 21.71 25.36 -5.30
N LEU A 272 20.42 25.54 -5.07
CA LEU A 272 19.89 26.72 -4.37
C LEU A 272 20.40 26.78 -2.93
N TYR A 273 20.35 25.68 -2.19
CA TYR A 273 20.92 25.63 -0.84
C TYR A 273 22.44 25.87 -0.82
N GLN A 274 23.17 25.37 -1.81
CA GLN A 274 24.62 25.61 -1.94
C GLN A 274 24.95 27.08 -2.20
N SER A 275 24.17 27.75 -3.05
CA SER A 275 24.45 29.12 -3.48
C SER A 275 23.86 30.19 -2.55
N GLN A 276 22.75 29.89 -1.88
CA GLN A 276 21.98 30.87 -1.10
C GLN A 276 21.93 30.52 0.40
N GLY A 277 22.40 29.34 0.79
CA GLY A 277 22.20 28.82 2.15
C GLY A 277 20.74 28.48 2.43
N GLY A 278 20.42 28.27 3.69
CA GLY A 278 19.05 27.99 4.12
C GLY A 278 19.00 27.30 5.48
N LYS A 279 17.78 27.01 5.95
CA LYS A 279 17.58 26.30 7.21
C LYS A 279 17.95 24.81 7.02
N PHE A 280 18.93 24.36 7.80
CA PHE A 280 19.34 22.96 7.92
C PHE A 280 19.56 22.24 6.56
N PRO A 281 20.57 22.67 5.77
CA PRO A 281 20.86 22.10 4.45
C PRO A 281 21.46 20.69 4.50
N ASP A 282 22.02 20.28 5.64
CA ASP A 282 22.80 19.06 5.84
C ASP A 282 22.21 17.79 5.21
N PRO A 283 20.93 17.41 5.44
CA PRO A 283 20.34 16.23 4.81
C PRO A 283 20.35 16.28 3.28
N ILE A 284 20.09 17.45 2.68
CA ILE A 284 20.09 17.63 1.21
C ILE A 284 21.51 17.52 0.67
N MET A 285 22.50 18.07 1.38
CA MET A 285 23.90 17.99 0.97
C MET A 285 24.45 16.57 1.08
N ALA A 286 24.09 15.86 2.14
CA ALA A 286 24.59 14.52 2.45
C ALA A 286 23.92 13.39 1.66
N THR A 287 22.70 13.60 1.16
CA THR A 287 21.98 12.58 0.37
C THR A 287 22.82 12.15 -0.83
N THR A 288 23.00 10.84 -0.98
CA THR A 288 23.77 10.25 -2.07
C THR A 288 22.96 10.25 -3.36
N PHE A 289 23.66 10.48 -4.46
CA PHE A 289 23.13 10.42 -5.83
C PHE A 289 24.23 9.82 -6.72
N LYS A 290 24.71 8.63 -6.33
CA LYS A 290 25.88 7.95 -6.95
C LYS A 290 25.47 7.19 -8.23
N TYR A 291 24.72 7.85 -9.09
CA TYR A 291 24.30 7.33 -10.39
C TYR A 291 25.23 7.83 -11.49
N ARG A 292 25.34 7.08 -12.59
CA ARG A 292 26.14 7.49 -13.78
C ARG A 292 25.72 8.87 -14.28
N ASN A 293 24.42 9.15 -14.27
CA ASN A 293 23.87 10.48 -14.50
C ASN A 293 22.94 10.86 -13.34
N PRO A 294 23.38 11.73 -12.40
CA PRO A 294 22.55 12.15 -11.27
C PRO A 294 21.24 12.86 -11.63
N MET A 295 21.10 13.36 -12.87
CA MET A 295 19.88 14.01 -13.37
C MET A 295 18.92 13.04 -14.05
N LYS A 296 19.44 11.88 -14.47
CA LYS A 296 18.71 10.83 -15.18
C LYS A 296 19.18 9.46 -14.68
N PRO A 297 18.91 9.11 -13.42
CA PRO A 297 19.27 7.79 -12.93
C PRO A 297 18.52 6.72 -13.69
N GLU A 298 19.18 5.62 -14.03
CA GLU A 298 18.54 4.47 -14.66
C GLU A 298 17.88 3.58 -13.60
N LEU A 299 16.74 2.98 -13.93
CA LEU A 299 16.00 2.13 -12.99
C LEU A 299 16.80 0.86 -12.61
N ASP A 300 17.70 0.39 -13.48
CA ASP A 300 18.63 -0.70 -13.15
C ASP A 300 19.60 -0.31 -12.02
N GLU A 301 20.12 0.92 -12.02
CA GLU A 301 21.00 1.42 -10.96
C GLU A 301 20.23 1.56 -9.64
N ILE A 302 19.00 2.08 -9.69
CA ILE A 302 18.12 2.20 -8.53
C ILE A 302 17.77 0.81 -7.96
N ALA A 303 17.50 -0.19 -8.81
CA ALA A 303 17.21 -1.55 -8.35
C ALA A 303 18.40 -2.18 -7.61
N GLN A 304 19.63 -1.90 -8.04
CA GLN A 304 20.84 -2.35 -7.34
C GLN A 304 21.01 -1.65 -6.00
N GLU A 305 20.71 -0.35 -5.91
CA GLU A 305 20.70 0.42 -4.65
C GLU A 305 19.65 -0.11 -3.67
N VAL A 306 18.43 -0.36 -4.15
CA VAL A 306 17.34 -0.96 -3.39
C VAL A 306 17.76 -2.31 -2.82
N ASN A 307 18.40 -3.17 -3.63
CA ASN A 307 18.96 -4.44 -3.16
C ASN A 307 20.05 -4.25 -2.09
N GLY A 308 20.97 -3.32 -2.30
CA GLY A 308 22.06 -3.01 -1.37
C GLY A 308 23.40 -3.68 -1.68
N PHE A 309 24.44 -3.23 -0.99
CA PHE A 309 25.84 -3.61 -1.19
C PHE A 309 26.55 -3.94 0.14
N ASP A 310 27.52 -4.86 0.08
CA ASP A 310 28.58 -4.99 1.08
C ASP A 310 29.66 -3.98 0.75
N LEU A 311 29.83 -2.96 1.60
CA LEU A 311 30.77 -1.86 1.37
C LEU A 311 32.24 -2.28 1.52
N THR A 312 32.53 -3.42 2.17
CA THR A 312 33.89 -3.93 2.32
C THR A 312 34.39 -4.62 1.06
N THR A 313 33.47 -5.20 0.27
CA THR A 313 33.81 -5.93 -0.97
C THR A 313 33.36 -5.21 -2.23
N GLY A 314 32.47 -4.22 -2.11
CA GLY A 314 31.83 -3.54 -3.24
C GLY A 314 30.79 -4.39 -3.98
N LYS A 315 30.47 -5.59 -3.48
CA LYS A 315 29.54 -6.52 -4.14
C LYS A 315 28.11 -6.28 -3.68
N ARG A 316 27.15 -6.50 -4.58
CA ARG A 316 25.72 -6.51 -4.24
C ARG A 316 25.43 -7.57 -3.18
N MET A 317 24.53 -7.26 -2.26
CA MET A 317 24.08 -8.17 -1.22
C MET A 317 23.26 -9.32 -1.81
N ALA A 318 23.51 -10.55 -1.38
CA ALA A 318 22.74 -11.73 -1.81
C ALA A 318 21.56 -12.06 -0.88
N THR A 319 21.57 -11.55 0.35
CA THR A 319 20.53 -11.81 1.34
C THR A 319 20.52 -10.74 2.42
N PHE A 320 19.33 -10.36 2.91
CA PHE A 320 19.22 -9.46 4.06
C PHE A 320 19.79 -10.04 5.34
N ALA A 321 19.97 -11.36 5.43
CA ALA A 321 20.56 -12.00 6.61
C ALA A 321 22.01 -11.58 6.87
N ALA A 322 22.68 -11.06 5.84
CA ALA A 322 24.06 -10.57 5.91
C ALA A 322 24.16 -9.06 6.17
N LEU A 323 23.04 -8.34 6.28
CA LEU A 323 23.04 -6.92 6.66
C LEU A 323 23.58 -6.75 8.08
N LYS A 324 24.25 -5.63 8.34
CA LYS A 324 24.94 -5.32 9.60
C LYS A 324 24.54 -3.95 10.12
N ASP A 325 24.78 -3.72 11.40
CA ASP A 325 24.55 -2.46 12.12
C ASP A 325 25.84 -1.67 12.40
N ASP A 326 26.97 -2.12 11.84
CA ASP A 326 28.29 -1.48 11.96
C ASP A 326 28.56 -0.43 10.87
N GLY A 327 27.64 -0.29 9.91
CA GLY A 327 27.76 0.63 8.78
C GLY A 327 28.52 0.07 7.58
N THR A 328 28.82 -1.23 7.55
CA THR A 328 29.54 -1.87 6.42
C THR A 328 28.63 -2.43 5.33
N THR A 329 27.31 -2.26 5.46
CA THR A 329 26.32 -2.68 4.46
C THR A 329 25.36 -1.56 4.12
N THR A 330 24.83 -1.56 2.90
CA THR A 330 23.69 -0.73 2.48
C THR A 330 22.49 -1.61 2.10
N ALA A 331 21.29 -1.05 2.17
CA ALA A 331 20.08 -1.57 1.55
C ALA A 331 19.08 -0.41 1.41
N GLY A 332 18.68 -0.07 0.18
CA GLY A 332 17.61 0.91 -0.03
C GLY A 332 16.25 0.39 0.48
N ASP A 333 16.06 -0.93 0.42
CA ASP A 333 14.96 -1.62 1.08
C ASP A 333 15.37 -3.06 1.46
N TRP A 334 15.42 -3.37 2.76
CA TRP A 334 15.96 -4.65 3.24
C TRP A 334 15.13 -5.85 2.77
N ILE A 335 13.80 -5.71 2.55
CA ILE A 335 13.00 -6.85 2.08
C ILE A 335 13.35 -7.21 0.64
N TYR A 336 13.92 -6.27 -0.14
CA TYR A 336 14.38 -6.47 -1.53
C TYR A 336 15.82 -6.96 -1.61
N THR A 337 16.57 -7.00 -0.51
CA THR A 337 17.94 -7.55 -0.52
C THR A 337 17.92 -9.04 -0.86
N GLY A 338 18.52 -9.37 -2.01
CA GLY A 338 18.46 -10.68 -2.66
C GLY A 338 17.67 -10.68 -3.98
N SER A 339 17.07 -9.57 -4.38
CA SER A 339 16.42 -9.39 -5.69
C SER A 339 17.44 -9.15 -6.82
N TYR A 340 18.57 -8.52 -6.50
CA TYR A 340 19.65 -8.21 -7.44
C TYR A 340 21.03 -8.62 -6.88
N PRO A 341 21.26 -9.91 -6.58
CA PRO A 341 22.54 -10.43 -6.12
C PRO A 341 23.68 -10.26 -7.15
N PRO A 342 24.92 -10.65 -6.82
CA PRO A 342 26.02 -10.67 -7.78
C PRO A 342 25.73 -11.49 -9.04
N SER A 343 24.86 -12.50 -8.97
CA SER A 343 24.45 -13.31 -10.13
C SER A 343 23.52 -12.60 -11.12
N GLY A 344 23.03 -11.40 -10.81
CA GLY A 344 22.21 -10.59 -11.72
C GLY A 344 20.82 -10.27 -11.18
N ASN A 345 20.00 -9.63 -12.02
CA ASN A 345 18.66 -9.19 -11.67
C ASN A 345 17.69 -10.39 -11.67
N LEU A 346 17.30 -10.89 -10.50
CA LEU A 346 16.38 -12.03 -10.42
C LEU A 346 14.95 -11.69 -10.82
N MET A 347 14.59 -10.40 -10.85
CA MET A 347 13.26 -9.91 -11.27
C MET A 347 13.03 -10.08 -12.78
N GLN A 348 14.10 -10.29 -13.56
CA GLN A 348 14.05 -10.52 -15.00
C GLN A 348 13.86 -11.99 -15.39
N ARG A 349 13.85 -12.94 -14.44
CA ARG A 349 13.73 -14.37 -14.78
C ARG A 349 12.37 -14.68 -15.40
N LYS A 350 12.36 -15.49 -16.46
CA LYS A 350 11.15 -15.79 -17.27
C LYS A 350 10.78 -17.29 -17.29
N LEU A 351 11.21 -18.06 -16.28
CA LEU A 351 10.92 -19.50 -16.22
C LEU A 351 9.64 -19.79 -15.41
N GLY A 352 8.50 -19.86 -16.11
CA GLY A 352 7.16 -20.02 -15.53
C GLY A 352 6.38 -21.15 -16.17
N VAL A 353 5.16 -20.87 -16.64
CA VAL A 353 4.19 -21.89 -17.09
C VAL A 353 4.53 -22.59 -18.41
N GLN A 354 5.55 -22.13 -19.13
CA GLN A 354 5.91 -22.70 -20.44
C GLN A 354 6.46 -24.13 -20.38
N ASP A 355 6.95 -24.56 -19.22
CA ASP A 355 7.36 -25.95 -18.93
C ASP A 355 7.12 -26.21 -17.44
N VAL A 356 5.88 -26.53 -17.07
CA VAL A 356 5.46 -26.64 -15.65
C VAL A 356 6.26 -27.73 -14.93
N ALA A 357 6.45 -28.90 -15.55
CA ALA A 357 7.17 -30.02 -14.94
C ALA A 357 8.61 -29.64 -14.56
N LYS A 358 9.28 -28.84 -15.41
CA LYS A 358 10.65 -28.37 -15.16
C LYS A 358 10.71 -27.16 -14.22
N ASN A 359 9.82 -26.19 -14.41
CA ASN A 359 9.92 -24.89 -13.74
C ASN A 359 9.23 -24.86 -12.37
N ASP A 360 8.31 -25.78 -12.13
CA ASP A 360 7.71 -26.05 -10.84
C ASP A 360 7.46 -27.56 -10.62
N PRO A 361 8.51 -28.34 -10.33
CA PRO A 361 8.38 -29.78 -10.10
C PRO A 361 7.53 -30.13 -8.87
N THR A 362 7.16 -29.15 -8.04
CA THR A 362 6.25 -29.37 -6.90
C THR A 362 4.79 -29.55 -7.35
N GLY A 363 4.43 -29.02 -8.52
CA GLY A 363 3.05 -28.97 -9.00
C GLY A 363 2.13 -28.00 -8.26
N MET A 364 2.66 -27.16 -7.36
CA MET A 364 1.88 -26.28 -6.48
C MET A 364 1.67 -24.86 -7.04
N GLY A 365 2.26 -24.53 -8.17
CA GLY A 365 2.19 -23.22 -8.81
C GLY A 365 3.17 -22.18 -8.26
N PHE A 366 4.31 -22.59 -7.68
CA PHE A 366 5.26 -21.66 -7.07
C PHE A 366 6.12 -20.90 -8.08
N PHE A 367 6.51 -21.57 -9.18
CA PHE A 367 7.37 -21.03 -10.24
C PHE A 367 8.53 -20.16 -9.70
N PRO A 368 9.44 -20.72 -8.88
CA PRO A 368 10.47 -19.95 -8.19
C PRO A 368 11.47 -19.25 -9.12
N ASN A 369 11.49 -19.59 -10.41
CA ASN A 369 12.32 -18.98 -11.44
C ASN A 369 11.53 -18.06 -12.41
N TRP A 370 10.29 -17.70 -12.07
CA TRP A 370 9.59 -16.57 -12.68
C TRP A 370 9.70 -15.36 -11.75
N ALA A 371 10.29 -14.28 -12.26
CA ALA A 371 10.55 -13.05 -11.52
C ALA A 371 11.24 -13.32 -10.16
N TRP A 372 11.00 -12.48 -9.16
CA TRP A 372 11.46 -12.72 -7.79
C TRP A 372 10.44 -12.20 -6.78
N SER A 373 10.18 -12.95 -5.71
CA SER A 373 9.21 -12.57 -4.68
C SER A 373 9.89 -12.18 -3.39
N TRP A 374 9.64 -11.01 -2.81
CA TRP A 374 10.14 -10.74 -1.45
C TRP A 374 9.28 -11.47 -0.41
N PRO A 375 9.82 -11.92 0.74
CA PRO A 375 11.25 -11.94 1.07
C PRO A 375 11.95 -13.19 0.52
N LEU A 376 13.17 -13.04 -0.01
CA LEU A 376 14.07 -14.13 -0.47
C LEU A 376 13.40 -15.23 -1.31
N ASN A 377 12.52 -14.83 -2.23
CA ASN A 377 11.81 -15.69 -3.17
C ASN A 377 10.75 -16.63 -2.57
N ARG A 378 10.35 -16.41 -1.31
CA ARG A 378 9.27 -17.17 -0.63
C ARG A 378 7.92 -16.84 -1.22
N ARG A 379 7.27 -17.84 -1.85
CA ARG A 379 6.00 -17.66 -2.57
C ARG A 379 4.81 -17.72 -1.63
N VAL A 380 4.84 -18.60 -0.64
CA VAL A 380 3.82 -18.73 0.41
C VAL A 380 4.41 -18.29 1.76
N MET A 381 3.92 -17.17 2.30
CA MET A 381 4.32 -16.72 3.64
C MET A 381 3.84 -17.70 4.70
N TYR A 382 4.58 -17.79 5.81
CA TYR A 382 4.26 -18.64 6.96
C TYR A 382 4.22 -20.14 6.63
N ASN A 383 4.86 -20.58 5.55
CA ASN A 383 4.76 -21.95 5.06
C ASN A 383 5.28 -23.01 6.04
N ARG A 384 6.03 -22.66 7.10
CA ARG A 384 6.30 -23.58 8.22
C ARG A 384 5.02 -24.08 8.90
N ALA A 385 3.96 -23.28 8.96
CA ALA A 385 2.66 -23.70 9.51
C ALA A 385 1.92 -24.73 8.63
N SER A 386 2.40 -25.00 7.40
CA SER A 386 1.82 -26.02 6.52
C SER A 386 2.17 -27.47 6.88
N ALA A 387 3.10 -27.65 7.82
CA ALA A 387 3.56 -28.94 8.30
C ALA A 387 3.44 -29.01 9.82
N ASP A 388 3.32 -30.23 10.33
CA ASP A 388 3.20 -30.51 11.76
C ASP A 388 4.53 -30.33 12.52
N LEU A 389 4.60 -30.81 13.76
CA LEU A 389 5.79 -30.71 14.60
C LEU A 389 6.94 -31.63 14.14
N ALA A 390 6.64 -32.71 13.40
CA ALA A 390 7.61 -33.60 12.78
C ALA A 390 8.11 -33.09 11.42
N GLY A 391 7.44 -32.10 10.86
CA GLY A 391 7.75 -31.52 9.56
C GLY A 391 7.05 -32.24 8.40
N ASP A 392 6.04 -33.05 8.71
CA ASP A 392 5.17 -33.69 7.74
C ASP A 392 4.03 -32.73 7.34
N PRO A 393 3.75 -32.55 6.04
CA PRO A 393 2.64 -31.72 5.59
C PRO A 393 1.29 -32.17 6.16
N TRP A 394 0.43 -31.22 6.57
CA TRP A 394 -0.94 -31.54 7.00
C TRP A 394 -1.76 -32.24 5.91
N ASP A 395 -1.44 -31.96 4.65
CA ASP A 395 -1.95 -32.63 3.48
C ASP A 395 -0.79 -32.98 2.54
N ALA A 396 -0.50 -34.27 2.42
CA ALA A 396 0.57 -34.78 1.58
C ALA A 396 0.36 -34.53 0.07
N SER A 397 -0.86 -34.26 -0.37
CA SER A 397 -1.17 -33.92 -1.77
C SER A 397 -0.93 -32.44 -2.11
N ARG A 398 -0.82 -31.58 -1.09
CA ARG A 398 -0.58 -30.13 -1.23
C ARG A 398 0.54 -29.63 -0.31
N PRO A 399 1.76 -30.19 -0.40
CA PRO A 399 2.85 -29.79 0.47
C PRO A 399 3.41 -28.42 0.06
N ALA A 400 3.31 -27.42 0.95
CA ALA A 400 4.02 -26.15 0.70
C ALA A 400 5.53 -26.33 0.96
N ILE A 401 5.88 -26.83 2.16
CA ILE A 401 7.21 -27.35 2.46
C ILE A 401 7.11 -28.65 3.27
N LYS A 402 8.17 -29.45 3.27
CA LYS A 402 8.33 -30.62 4.14
C LYS A 402 9.79 -30.76 4.61
N TRP A 403 10.00 -31.40 5.75
CA TRP A 403 11.34 -31.74 6.21
C TRP A 403 11.87 -32.96 5.46
N ASP A 404 13.04 -32.84 4.82
CA ASP A 404 13.78 -33.96 4.26
C ASP A 404 14.88 -34.37 5.25
N SER A 405 14.67 -35.49 5.94
CA SER A 405 15.62 -36.01 6.94
C SER A 405 16.93 -36.51 6.34
N VAL A 406 16.93 -36.91 5.06
CA VAL A 406 18.14 -37.36 4.36
C VAL A 406 19.01 -36.15 4.00
N GLN A 407 18.40 -35.07 3.53
CA GLN A 407 19.09 -33.82 3.18
C GLN A 407 19.27 -32.87 4.38
N ALA A 408 18.67 -33.19 5.53
CA ALA A 408 18.62 -32.36 6.74
C ALA A 408 18.19 -30.90 6.46
N LYS A 409 17.16 -30.71 5.63
CA LYS A 409 16.63 -29.40 5.26
C LYS A 409 15.15 -29.43 4.89
N TRP A 410 14.52 -28.26 4.90
CA TRP A 410 13.18 -28.06 4.33
C TRP A 410 13.23 -28.00 2.80
N VAL A 411 12.31 -28.71 2.14
CA VAL A 411 12.16 -28.77 0.67
C VAL A 411 10.73 -28.40 0.25
N GLY A 412 10.54 -27.89 -0.96
CA GLY A 412 9.27 -27.35 -1.46
C GLY A 412 9.46 -25.91 -1.94
N ASP A 413 8.57 -25.00 -1.53
CA ASP A 413 8.83 -23.56 -1.59
C ASP A 413 10.07 -23.17 -0.75
N VAL A 414 10.59 -21.95 -0.93
CA VAL A 414 11.61 -21.42 -0.01
C VAL A 414 10.99 -21.33 1.38
N PRO A 415 11.61 -21.92 2.42
CA PRO A 415 11.02 -21.90 3.75
C PRO A 415 10.98 -20.47 4.32
N ASP A 416 9.82 -20.07 4.82
CA ASP A 416 9.66 -18.91 5.71
C ASP A 416 10.09 -19.26 7.14
N TYR A 417 11.31 -19.80 7.21
CA TYR A 417 11.89 -20.48 8.34
C TYR A 417 13.38 -20.75 8.01
N PRO A 418 14.29 -20.94 8.99
CA PRO A 418 15.66 -21.28 8.65
C PRO A 418 15.73 -22.62 7.90
N PRO A 419 16.40 -22.72 6.73
CA PRO A 419 16.32 -23.91 5.86
C PRO A 419 16.77 -25.22 6.49
N THR A 420 17.66 -25.17 7.47
CA THR A 420 18.24 -26.34 8.15
C THR A 420 17.80 -26.46 9.61
N MET A 421 16.84 -25.63 10.06
CA MET A 421 16.28 -25.77 11.40
C MET A 421 15.49 -27.08 11.46
N LYS A 422 15.84 -27.95 12.40
CA LYS A 422 15.20 -29.25 12.57
C LYS A 422 13.72 -29.08 12.96
N PRO A 423 12.87 -30.08 12.71
CA PRO A 423 11.52 -30.11 13.25
C PRO A 423 11.54 -30.21 14.78
N TYR A 424 10.45 -29.79 15.41
CA TYR A 424 10.34 -29.74 16.88
C TYR A 424 10.51 -31.13 17.53
N THR A 425 10.04 -32.19 16.87
CA THR A 425 10.22 -33.57 17.36
C THR A 425 11.68 -34.04 17.38
N GLN A 426 12.57 -33.38 16.62
CA GLN A 426 14.00 -33.65 16.59
C GLN A 426 14.82 -32.66 17.42
N ASP A 427 14.32 -31.44 17.61
CA ASP A 427 14.94 -30.41 18.45
C ASP A 427 13.86 -29.51 19.07
N PRO A 428 13.59 -29.61 20.39
CA PRO A 428 12.57 -28.83 21.05
C PRO A 428 12.93 -27.34 21.17
N THR A 429 14.15 -26.93 20.80
CA THR A 429 14.54 -25.52 20.77
C THR A 429 14.19 -24.81 19.47
N SER A 430 13.67 -25.54 18.48
CA SER A 430 13.29 -25.03 17.16
C SER A 430 12.28 -23.89 17.23
N TRP A 431 12.37 -22.95 16.28
CA TRP A 431 11.53 -21.76 16.25
C TRP A 431 10.06 -22.02 15.93
N LEU A 432 9.18 -21.13 16.38
CA LEU A 432 7.77 -21.16 16.01
C LEU A 432 7.55 -20.55 14.59
N PRO A 433 6.45 -20.91 13.90
CA PRO A 433 6.29 -20.65 12.45
C PRO A 433 6.11 -19.19 12.05
N PHE A 434 5.69 -18.29 12.95
CA PHE A 434 5.45 -16.88 12.61
C PHE A 434 6.67 -16.04 12.97
N ILE A 435 7.70 -16.12 12.14
CA ILE A 435 9.06 -15.65 12.46
C ILE A 435 9.20 -14.15 12.71
N MET A 436 8.21 -13.36 12.28
CA MET A 436 8.22 -11.90 12.39
C MET A 436 7.60 -11.39 13.70
N THR A 437 6.90 -12.23 14.45
CA THR A 437 6.24 -11.83 15.71
C THR A 437 7.14 -12.11 16.92
N GLY A 438 6.94 -11.35 18.00
CA GLY A 438 7.72 -11.47 19.23
C GLY A 438 7.52 -12.80 19.96
N GLU A 439 6.34 -13.37 19.77
CA GLU A 439 5.84 -14.61 20.35
C GLU A 439 5.96 -15.82 19.41
N GLY A 440 6.27 -15.60 18.12
CA GLY A 440 6.45 -16.68 17.14
C GLY A 440 5.15 -17.35 16.66
N VAL A 441 3.99 -16.87 17.10
CA VAL A 441 2.65 -17.38 16.76
C VAL A 441 1.79 -16.34 16.04
N GLY A 442 0.69 -16.80 15.44
CA GLY A 442 -0.40 -15.95 14.97
C GLY A 442 -1.30 -15.50 16.12
N ARG A 443 -1.80 -14.27 16.08
CA ARG A 443 -2.57 -13.66 17.17
C ARG A 443 -4.07 -13.88 17.00
N LEU A 444 -4.68 -14.63 17.92
CA LEU A 444 -6.14 -14.60 18.12
C LEU A 444 -6.56 -13.33 18.87
N PHE A 445 -5.83 -12.99 19.93
CA PHE A 445 -5.95 -11.75 20.70
C PHE A 445 -4.82 -10.79 20.31
N SER A 446 -5.12 -9.54 19.96
CA SER A 446 -4.11 -8.58 19.51
C SER A 446 -4.25 -7.21 20.15
N SER A 447 -3.31 -6.82 21.02
CA SER A 447 -3.28 -5.47 21.62
C SER A 447 -2.82 -4.36 20.65
N SER A 448 -2.65 -4.65 19.36
CA SER A 448 -2.16 -3.71 18.36
C SER A 448 -3.25 -2.91 17.64
N MET A 449 -4.52 -3.24 17.89
CA MET A 449 -5.67 -2.59 17.26
C MET A 449 -6.20 -1.47 18.17
N ALA A 450 -6.70 -0.40 17.57
CA ALA A 450 -7.12 0.80 18.33
C ALA A 450 -8.49 0.60 19.01
N ASP A 451 -9.33 -0.22 18.42
CA ASP A 451 -10.74 -0.46 18.72
C ASP A 451 -10.99 -1.74 19.55
N GLY A 452 -9.95 -2.52 19.86
CA GLY A 452 -10.03 -3.62 20.82
C GLY A 452 -9.18 -4.83 20.43
N PRO A 453 -8.94 -5.80 21.35
CA PRO A 453 -8.10 -6.95 21.03
C PRO A 453 -8.79 -8.07 20.22
N PHE A 454 -10.12 -7.99 20.13
CA PHE A 454 -10.97 -8.86 19.34
C PHE A 454 -11.88 -8.01 18.45
N PRO A 455 -12.27 -8.52 17.27
CA PRO A 455 -13.29 -7.88 16.45
C PRO A 455 -14.62 -7.76 17.18
N GLU A 456 -15.24 -6.58 17.11
CA GLU A 456 -16.58 -6.28 17.62
C GLU A 456 -17.38 -5.55 16.54
N HIS A 457 -18.70 -5.73 16.50
CA HIS A 457 -19.54 -5.07 15.49
C HIS A 457 -19.85 -3.64 15.90
N TYR A 458 -19.44 -2.69 15.08
CA TYR A 458 -19.91 -1.30 15.15
C TYR A 458 -20.52 -0.88 13.82
N GLU A 459 -21.56 -0.03 13.89
CA GLU A 459 -22.18 0.56 12.71
C GLU A 459 -21.25 1.59 12.04
N PRO A 460 -21.36 1.80 10.72
CA PRO A 460 -20.72 2.93 10.05
C PRO A 460 -21.18 4.27 10.64
N MET A 461 -20.35 5.31 10.48
CA MET A 461 -20.67 6.68 10.95
C MET A 461 -22.01 7.22 10.44
N GLU A 462 -22.45 6.78 9.25
CA GLU A 462 -23.78 7.02 8.71
C GLU A 462 -24.47 5.65 8.53
N SER A 463 -25.33 5.27 9.47
CA SER A 463 -26.12 4.05 9.41
C SER A 463 -27.62 4.36 9.51
N PRO A 464 -28.49 3.69 8.72
CA PRO A 464 -29.93 3.89 8.80
C PRO A 464 -30.54 3.36 10.11
N ILE A 465 -29.80 2.58 10.87
CA ILE A 465 -30.23 2.00 12.15
C ILE A 465 -29.17 2.25 13.23
N LYS A 466 -29.59 2.13 14.49
CA LYS A 466 -28.63 2.00 15.60
C LYS A 466 -28.15 0.55 15.68
N ASN A 467 -26.93 0.37 16.18
CA ASN A 467 -26.35 -0.93 16.44
C ASN A 467 -27.28 -1.80 17.30
N PRO A 468 -27.76 -2.95 16.81
CA PRO A 468 -28.66 -3.81 17.57
C PRO A 468 -28.01 -4.54 18.75
N LEU A 469 -26.69 -4.77 18.73
CA LEU A 469 -25.97 -5.48 19.79
C LEU A 469 -25.76 -4.61 21.02
N HIS A 470 -25.38 -3.35 20.81
CA HIS A 470 -25.17 -2.37 21.88
C HIS A 470 -25.59 -0.96 21.42
N PRO A 471 -26.90 -0.64 21.47
CA PRO A 471 -27.44 0.63 20.93
C PRO A 471 -26.89 1.91 21.58
N THR A 472 -26.24 1.82 22.73
CA THR A 472 -25.60 2.94 23.44
C THR A 472 -24.23 3.29 22.88
N GLN A 473 -23.59 2.38 22.15
CA GLN A 473 -22.31 2.59 21.46
C GLN A 473 -22.49 2.09 20.02
N SER A 474 -23.11 2.90 19.16
CA SER A 474 -23.50 2.42 17.84
C SER A 474 -22.31 2.30 16.91
N GLU A 475 -21.53 3.38 16.80
CA GLU A 475 -20.33 3.51 15.99
C GLU A 475 -19.07 3.11 16.78
N ASP A 476 -17.96 2.93 16.05
CA ASP A 476 -16.67 2.58 16.63
C ASP A 476 -16.16 3.68 17.58
N PRO A 477 -15.92 3.39 18.87
CA PRO A 477 -15.46 4.37 19.85
C PRO A 477 -14.04 4.90 19.59
N ALA A 478 -13.24 4.21 18.77
CA ALA A 478 -11.88 4.62 18.41
C ALA A 478 -11.82 5.39 17.07
N ALA A 479 -12.96 5.57 16.39
CA ALA A 479 -13.01 6.26 15.10
C ALA A 479 -12.51 7.71 15.22
N PHE A 480 -11.48 8.04 14.43
CA PHE A 480 -10.95 9.39 14.38
C PHE A 480 -11.75 10.26 13.39
N ILE A 481 -12.34 11.34 13.88
CA ILE A 481 -13.11 12.29 13.07
C ILE A 481 -12.37 13.63 13.00
N TYR A 482 -12.08 14.08 11.78
CA TYR A 482 -11.49 15.39 11.57
C TYR A 482 -12.46 16.52 11.98
N THR A 483 -11.94 17.66 12.42
CA THR A 483 -12.79 18.81 12.77
C THR A 483 -12.87 19.85 11.67
N GLY A 484 -12.22 19.67 10.52
CA GLY A 484 -12.23 20.68 9.46
C GLY A 484 -11.58 22.00 9.87
N GLY A 485 -11.45 22.93 8.92
CA GLY A 485 -10.96 24.30 9.13
C GLY A 485 -12.07 25.29 9.51
N THR A 486 -11.75 26.58 9.51
CA THR A 486 -12.74 27.65 9.75
C THR A 486 -13.66 27.87 8.52
N GLY A 487 -14.87 28.42 8.72
CA GLY A 487 -15.84 28.73 7.66
C GLY A 487 -16.96 27.69 7.48
N ASN A 488 -17.51 27.53 6.27
CA ASN A 488 -18.64 26.63 5.91
C ASN A 488 -18.40 25.12 6.16
N PHE A 489 -17.26 24.75 6.77
CA PHE A 489 -16.85 23.37 7.03
C PHE A 489 -16.30 23.21 8.46
N GLY A 490 -16.86 23.96 9.42
CA GLY A 490 -16.38 24.12 10.79
C GLY A 490 -16.24 22.85 11.65
N LYS A 491 -16.88 21.72 11.26
CA LYS A 491 -16.65 20.35 11.79
C LYS A 491 -16.86 19.30 10.70
N VAL A 492 -16.03 18.23 10.62
CA VAL A 492 -16.36 17.08 9.73
C VAL A 492 -17.55 16.29 10.30
N SER A 493 -17.80 16.34 11.61
CA SER A 493 -19.03 15.79 12.21
C SER A 493 -20.31 16.37 11.58
N ASP A 494 -20.29 17.64 11.14
CA ASP A 494 -21.43 18.29 10.49
C ASP A 494 -21.64 17.81 9.04
N SER A 495 -20.77 16.89 8.58
CA SER A 495 -20.78 16.39 7.20
C SER A 495 -21.55 15.09 7.06
N PHE A 496 -21.77 14.40 8.17
CA PHE A 496 -22.58 13.20 8.24
C PHE A 496 -24.06 13.59 8.17
N GLY A 497 -24.78 12.95 7.26
CA GLY A 497 -26.22 13.02 7.14
C GLY A 497 -26.92 12.27 8.25
N LYS A 498 -28.22 12.53 8.38
CA LYS A 498 -29.09 11.82 9.31
C LYS A 498 -29.97 10.81 8.54
N PRO A 499 -30.38 9.69 9.15
CA PRO A 499 -31.21 8.68 8.48
C PRO A 499 -32.56 9.19 7.97
N ASP A 500 -33.15 10.20 8.61
CA ASP A 500 -34.39 10.83 8.17
C ASP A 500 -34.22 11.67 6.89
N GLU A 501 -33.01 12.17 6.64
CA GLU A 501 -32.65 12.90 5.41
C GLU A 501 -32.07 11.98 4.32
N PHE A 502 -31.29 10.97 4.73
CA PHE A 502 -30.57 10.04 3.87
C PHE A 502 -30.83 8.58 4.31
N PRO A 503 -32.00 8.02 4.01
CA PRO A 503 -32.44 6.74 4.57
C PRO A 503 -31.84 5.50 3.90
N TYR A 504 -31.09 5.67 2.80
CA TYR A 504 -30.58 4.55 2.00
C TYR A 504 -29.07 4.41 2.14
N VAL A 505 -28.61 3.17 2.27
CA VAL A 505 -27.17 2.87 2.21
C VAL A 505 -26.69 3.05 0.78
N ALA A 506 -25.73 3.96 0.59
CA ALA A 506 -25.04 4.16 -0.67
C ALA A 506 -23.60 3.65 -0.56
N THR A 507 -23.17 2.84 -1.52
CA THR A 507 -21.80 2.34 -1.64
C THR A 507 -21.24 2.61 -3.02
N SER A 508 -19.91 2.55 -3.15
CA SER A 508 -19.18 2.75 -4.41
C SER A 508 -18.27 1.56 -4.66
N TYR A 509 -18.30 1.03 -5.88
CA TYR A 509 -17.48 -0.10 -6.31
C TYR A 509 -16.96 0.15 -7.73
N ARG A 510 -16.33 -0.87 -8.34
CA ARG A 510 -15.66 -0.79 -9.65
C ARG A 510 -16.40 -1.63 -10.69
N LEU A 511 -16.26 -1.24 -11.95
CA LEU A 511 -16.65 -2.04 -13.11
C LEU A 511 -15.40 -2.55 -13.80
N THR A 512 -15.49 -3.72 -14.42
CA THR A 512 -14.37 -4.39 -15.07
C THR A 512 -13.71 -3.52 -16.14
N GLU A 513 -14.49 -2.73 -16.86
CA GLU A 513 -14.05 -1.91 -17.99
C GLU A 513 -13.32 -0.63 -17.56
N HIS A 514 -13.44 -0.22 -16.29
CA HIS A 514 -12.88 1.04 -15.81
C HIS A 514 -11.88 0.89 -14.66
N GLU A 515 -10.61 1.23 -14.93
CA GLU A 515 -9.63 1.56 -13.91
C GLU A 515 -9.63 3.06 -13.64
N HIS A 516 -10.21 3.43 -12.48
CA HIS A 516 -10.11 4.76 -11.86
C HIS A 516 -10.32 5.89 -12.89
N TYR A 517 -9.29 6.70 -13.15
CA TYR A 517 -9.31 7.84 -14.06
C TYR A 517 -8.51 7.60 -15.34
N VAL A 518 -7.91 6.43 -15.52
CA VAL A 518 -7.00 6.16 -16.65
C VAL A 518 -7.79 5.70 -17.87
N THR A 519 -8.63 4.69 -17.69
CA THR A 519 -9.36 4.01 -18.79
C THR A 519 -10.43 4.86 -19.47
N GLN A 520 -10.86 5.98 -18.88
CA GLN A 520 -11.72 6.95 -19.57
C GLN A 520 -11.03 7.58 -20.80
N HIS A 521 -9.69 7.51 -20.86
CA HIS A 521 -8.89 7.94 -22.01
C HIS A 521 -8.70 6.82 -23.06
N VAL A 522 -9.27 5.63 -22.84
CA VAL A 522 -9.21 4.50 -23.78
C VAL A 522 -10.56 4.37 -24.50
N PRO A 523 -10.69 4.80 -25.77
CA PRO A 523 -11.98 4.91 -26.44
C PRO A 523 -12.79 3.60 -26.49
N LEU A 524 -12.12 2.45 -26.62
CA LEU A 524 -12.78 1.15 -26.64
C LEU A 524 -13.41 0.79 -25.28
N LEU A 525 -12.74 1.13 -24.17
CA LEU A 525 -13.25 0.86 -22.82
C LEU A 525 -14.34 1.87 -22.45
N ALA A 526 -14.09 3.16 -22.73
CA ALA A 526 -15.11 4.20 -22.57
C ALA A 526 -16.36 3.92 -23.44
N GLY A 527 -16.21 3.30 -24.61
CA GLY A 527 -17.34 2.88 -25.42
C GLY A 527 -18.21 1.78 -24.79
N LEU A 528 -17.63 0.90 -23.98
CA LEU A 528 -18.35 -0.17 -23.27
C LEU A 528 -19.16 0.36 -22.08
N GLN A 529 -18.60 1.31 -21.34
CA GLN A 529 -19.24 1.97 -20.19
C GLN A 529 -19.19 3.50 -20.35
N PRO A 530 -20.02 4.09 -21.23
CA PRO A 530 -19.85 5.48 -21.67
C PRO A 530 -20.34 6.52 -20.69
N SER A 531 -21.01 6.12 -19.61
CA SER A 531 -21.65 7.07 -18.70
C SER A 531 -21.77 6.51 -17.29
N PRO A 532 -21.70 7.39 -16.28
CA PRO A 532 -21.98 7.01 -14.91
C PRO A 532 -23.42 6.52 -14.76
N PHE A 533 -23.63 5.54 -13.88
CA PHE A 533 -24.93 5.04 -13.47
C PHE A 533 -24.96 4.70 -11.99
N VAL A 534 -26.15 4.40 -11.48
CA VAL A 534 -26.37 3.87 -10.13
C VAL A 534 -27.18 2.60 -10.23
N GLU A 535 -26.89 1.63 -9.37
CA GLU A 535 -27.71 0.44 -9.20
C GLU A 535 -28.63 0.64 -7.99
N ILE A 536 -29.91 0.35 -8.19
CA ILE A 536 -30.92 0.40 -7.13
C ILE A 536 -31.76 -0.89 -7.20
N PRO A 537 -32.21 -1.44 -6.05
CA PRO A 537 -33.17 -2.54 -6.04
C PRO A 537 -34.46 -2.17 -6.78
N GLU A 538 -35.08 -3.16 -7.43
CA GLU A 538 -36.31 -2.96 -8.20
C GLU A 538 -37.45 -2.43 -7.32
N GLU A 539 -37.56 -2.91 -6.09
CA GLU A 539 -38.56 -2.46 -5.12
C GLU A 539 -38.39 -0.97 -4.79
N LEU A 540 -37.15 -0.52 -4.61
CA LEU A 540 -36.84 0.89 -4.35
C LEU A 540 -37.14 1.75 -5.59
N ALA A 541 -36.80 1.27 -6.78
CA ALA A 541 -37.11 1.94 -8.03
C ALA A 541 -38.62 2.14 -8.19
N ASN A 542 -39.41 1.09 -7.96
CA ASN A 542 -40.88 1.12 -8.01
C ASN A 542 -41.46 2.09 -6.98
N GLN A 543 -40.97 2.06 -5.74
CA GLN A 543 -41.39 2.98 -4.68
C GLN A 543 -41.15 4.46 -5.05
N LYS A 544 -40.05 4.74 -5.75
CA LYS A 544 -39.67 6.09 -6.18
C LYS A 544 -40.17 6.47 -7.57
N GLY A 545 -40.90 5.58 -8.25
CA GLY A 545 -41.34 5.81 -9.63
C GLY A 545 -40.20 5.94 -10.64
N ILE A 546 -39.01 5.38 -10.33
CA ILE A 546 -37.83 5.40 -11.19
C ILE A 546 -37.97 4.25 -12.20
N LYS A 547 -37.93 4.59 -13.49
CA LYS A 547 -37.96 3.60 -14.57
C LYS A 547 -36.54 3.25 -14.99
N SER A 548 -36.30 1.97 -15.25
CA SER A 548 -35.07 1.54 -15.91
C SER A 548 -34.92 2.25 -17.26
N ALA A 549 -33.69 2.62 -17.62
CA ALA A 549 -33.39 3.07 -18.96
C ALA A 549 -33.71 1.93 -19.94
N ARG A 550 -34.54 2.18 -20.95
CA ARG A 550 -35.03 1.13 -21.86
C ARG A 550 -33.86 0.35 -22.50
N PRO A 551 -34.00 -0.96 -22.74
CA PRO A 551 -33.03 -1.72 -23.53
C PRO A 551 -32.86 -1.05 -24.91
N GLY A 552 -31.64 -0.65 -25.26
CA GLY A 552 -31.33 0.03 -26.53
C GLY A 552 -31.30 1.56 -26.46
N HIS A 553 -31.46 2.17 -25.29
CA HIS A 553 -31.06 3.57 -25.05
C HIS A 553 -29.98 3.59 -23.98
N GLN A 554 -28.71 3.46 -24.38
CA GLN A 554 -27.59 4.01 -23.59
C GLN A 554 -27.66 5.54 -23.70
N ALA A 555 -28.63 6.14 -23.03
CA ALA A 555 -28.66 7.56 -22.78
C ALA A 555 -28.38 7.72 -21.29
N ALA A 556 -27.22 8.34 -21.00
CA ALA A 556 -26.86 8.86 -19.69
C ALA A 556 -28.12 9.37 -18.96
N GLY A 557 -28.47 8.71 -17.87
CA GLY A 557 -29.50 9.19 -16.96
C GLY A 557 -28.99 10.48 -16.31
N ARG A 558 -29.14 11.62 -16.98
CA ARG A 558 -29.12 12.92 -16.31
C ARG A 558 -30.37 13.02 -15.45
N GLN A 559 -30.34 12.42 -14.26
CA GLN A 559 -31.10 13.02 -13.18
C GLN A 559 -30.31 14.22 -12.68
N HIS A 560 -30.67 15.40 -13.21
CA HIS A 560 -30.39 16.64 -12.54
C HIS A 560 -31.01 16.57 -11.13
N HIS A 561 -30.19 16.41 -10.10
CA HIS A 561 -30.56 16.97 -8.80
C HIS A 561 -30.57 18.49 -8.98
N ARG A 562 -31.75 19.05 -9.30
CA ARG A 562 -32.02 20.48 -9.22
C ARG A 562 -31.73 20.92 -7.79
N ARG A 563 -30.63 21.64 -7.57
CA ARG A 563 -30.72 22.82 -6.71
C ARG A 563 -31.26 23.95 -7.58
N GLN A 564 -32.28 24.64 -7.09
CA GLN A 564 -32.72 25.91 -7.66
C GLN A 564 -31.51 26.84 -7.77
N GLU A 565 -31.10 27.19 -8.99
CA GLU A 565 -31.01 28.56 -9.54
C GLU A 565 -30.41 28.51 -10.97
N GLY A 566 -30.65 29.55 -11.78
CA GLY A 566 -30.79 29.48 -13.25
C GLY A 566 -29.53 29.30 -14.14
N VAL A 567 -29.77 28.65 -15.30
CA VAL A 567 -29.25 28.90 -16.68
C VAL A 567 -27.90 28.24 -17.12
N PRO A 568 -27.75 27.79 -18.40
CA PRO A 568 -27.15 26.49 -18.76
C PRO A 568 -25.78 26.51 -19.50
N GLY A 569 -25.09 25.34 -19.55
CA GLY A 569 -24.00 25.06 -20.50
C GLY A 569 -23.36 23.67 -20.33
N ARG A 570 -22.98 23.02 -21.44
CA ARG A 570 -22.63 21.58 -21.66
C ARG A 570 -21.28 21.09 -21.07
N HIS A 571 -21.28 19.84 -20.53
CA HIS A 571 -20.22 18.78 -20.37
C HIS A 571 -18.82 19.15 -19.79
N PRO A 572 -18.04 18.24 -19.16
CA PRO A 572 -18.28 16.84 -18.77
C PRO A 572 -18.47 16.66 -17.24
N ASP A 573 -19.26 15.66 -16.86
CA ASP A 573 -19.68 15.42 -15.48
C ASP A 573 -18.59 14.68 -14.68
N SER A 574 -17.75 15.42 -13.95
CA SER A 574 -17.15 14.88 -12.73
C SER A 574 -18.26 14.81 -11.67
N LEU A 575 -18.94 13.67 -11.57
CA LEU A 575 -19.85 13.39 -10.46
C LEU A 575 -19.02 13.30 -9.19
N GLY A 576 -18.81 14.45 -8.54
CA GLY A 576 -18.54 14.50 -7.12
C GLY A 576 -19.74 13.91 -6.40
N LEU A 577 -19.76 12.60 -6.22
CA LEU A 577 -20.68 11.89 -5.33
C LEU A 577 -20.41 12.40 -3.91
N ARG A 578 -21.04 13.52 -3.54
CA ARG A 578 -21.57 13.59 -2.19
C ARG A 578 -22.53 12.41 -2.09
N ARG A 579 -22.26 11.49 -1.16
CA ARG A 579 -23.17 10.40 -0.75
C ARG A 579 -24.45 11.00 -0.15
N ARG A 580 -25.25 11.64 -1.00
CA ARG A 580 -26.45 12.36 -0.63
C ARG A 580 -27.45 12.15 -1.74
N VAL A 581 -27.93 10.91 -1.85
CA VAL A 581 -29.16 10.62 -2.60
C VAL A 581 -30.30 11.17 -1.74
N ARG A 582 -30.74 12.39 -2.05
CA ARG A 582 -31.95 12.94 -1.42
C ARG A 582 -33.14 12.17 -1.97
N GLY A 583 -33.97 11.68 -1.07
CA GLY A 583 -35.30 11.20 -1.43
C GLY A 583 -36.19 12.38 -1.75
N GLU A 584 -36.28 12.75 -3.02
CA GLU A 584 -37.49 13.35 -3.60
C GLU A 584 -37.94 12.50 -4.79
#